data_AF-A0A3L6LU92-F1
#
_entry.id   AF-A0A3L6LU92-F1
#
_cell.length_a   1.000
_cell.length_b   1.000
_cell.length_c   1.000
_cell.angle_alpha   90.00
_cell.angle_beta   90.00
_cell.angle_gamma   90.00
#
_symmetry.space_group_name_H-M   'P 1'
#
loop_
_entity.id
_entity.type
_entity.pdbx_description
1 polymer ?
#
loop_
_entity_poly.entity_id
_entity_poly.type
_entity_poly.pdbx_seq_one_letter_code
_entity_poly.pdbx_strand_id
1 'polypeptide(L)'
;MTHDTASANDDKIGAALRNQRFQMLEDIAKELAGDVVFPTYFDAVLRLRKALQDPNHSLAAISAAISVEPLISAKLLHLANSVAYNPAGNQVVDLQSAIARLGINVVRSTALSIVMAQLLRAKGMAAFADLTHRLWDHSLMTAAAARVIARQIPRINPEEAMLAGLIHDLGAFYMLYRATQYEELRQRPDTVKYLIIQWHESIGVSLLNALGLPEEIIGAMEDHDRMRQTPSPIRNLAEVIYVANMLSGGHFEWTMQDMPTPNEELEQLFALYGDLKPEIEAQVAEMQACFA
;
A
#
# COMPACT_ATOMS: atom_id res chain seq x y z
N MET A 1 2.11 31.95 50.92
CA MET A 1 1.78 30.51 50.78
C MET A 1 1.30 30.30 49.35
N THR A 2 2.24 30.04 48.45
CA THR A 2 1.98 29.67 47.05
C THR A 2 2.14 28.16 46.98
N HIS A 3 1.04 27.42 46.94
CA HIS A 3 1.10 25.99 46.67
C HIS A 3 1.18 25.78 45.17
N ASP A 4 2.39 25.43 44.76
CA ASP A 4 2.78 24.92 43.46
C ASP A 4 2.29 23.46 43.34
N THR A 5 1.33 23.20 42.46
CA THR A 5 0.87 21.85 42.13
C THR A 5 0.59 21.74 40.64
N ALA A 6 1.63 21.83 39.82
CA ALA A 6 1.63 21.31 38.47
C ALA A 6 3.09 21.12 37.99
N SER A 7 3.60 19.89 37.94
CA SER A 7 4.72 19.44 37.08
C SER A 7 5.42 18.19 37.64
N ALA A 8 4.77 17.03 37.59
CA ALA A 8 5.48 15.75 37.84
C ALA A 8 4.91 14.56 37.06
N ASN A 9 3.70 14.69 36.51
CA ASN A 9 3.03 13.58 35.80
C ASN A 9 3.19 13.66 34.27
N ASP A 10 3.29 14.86 33.68
CA ASP A 10 3.40 15.01 32.21
C ASP A 10 4.75 14.55 31.64
N ASP A 11 5.85 14.75 32.38
CA ASP A 11 7.20 14.37 31.91
C ASP A 11 7.40 12.85 31.83
N LYS A 12 6.80 12.09 32.75
CA LYS A 12 6.84 10.61 32.72
C LYS A 12 6.06 10.05 31.54
N ILE A 13 4.96 10.71 31.18
CA ILE A 13 4.10 10.30 30.06
C ILE A 13 4.81 10.60 28.71
N GLY A 14 5.50 11.74 28.61
CA GLY A 14 6.32 12.07 27.44
C GLY A 14 7.49 11.11 27.22
N ALA A 15 8.18 10.70 28.30
CA ALA A 15 9.27 9.72 28.23
C ALA A 15 8.77 8.31 27.85
N ALA A 16 7.65 7.87 28.43
CA ALA A 16 7.04 6.58 28.10
C ALA A 16 6.60 6.50 26.62
N LEU A 17 5.99 7.57 26.10
CA LEU A 17 5.63 7.66 24.68
C LEU A 17 6.85 7.63 23.77
N ARG A 18 7.91 8.37 24.09
CA ARG A 18 9.16 8.31 23.32
C ARG A 18 9.72 6.88 23.31
N ASN A 19 9.83 6.24 24.48
CA ASN A 19 10.38 4.90 24.59
C ASN A 19 9.59 3.87 23.76
N GLN A 20 8.26 3.92 23.76
CA GLN A 20 7.46 2.98 22.96
C GLN A 20 7.49 3.27 21.46
N ARG A 21 7.59 4.53 21.06
CA ARG A 21 7.80 4.89 19.64
C ARG A 21 9.10 4.31 19.11
N PHE A 22 10.20 4.47 19.88
CA PHE A 22 11.48 3.87 19.54
C PHE A 22 11.41 2.33 19.57
N GLN A 23 10.72 1.74 20.56
CA GLN A 23 10.54 0.30 20.64
C GLN A 23 9.81 -0.27 19.41
N MET A 24 8.73 0.38 18.97
CA MET A 24 8.01 -0.02 17.76
C MET A 24 8.91 -0.02 16.54
N LEU A 25 9.71 1.04 16.32
CA LEU A 25 10.64 1.11 15.20
C LEU A 25 11.76 0.07 15.30
N GLU A 26 12.31 -0.16 16.49
CA GLU A 26 13.30 -1.23 16.72
C GLU A 26 12.74 -2.61 16.41
N ASP A 27 11.49 -2.87 16.81
CA ASP A 27 10.86 -4.16 16.57
C ASP A 27 10.52 -4.34 15.08
N ILE A 28 10.09 -3.27 14.39
CA ILE A 28 9.97 -3.29 12.92
C ILE A 28 11.33 -3.57 12.27
N ALA A 29 12.40 -2.91 12.70
CA ALA A 29 13.73 -3.12 12.14
C ALA A 29 14.24 -4.55 12.37
N LYS A 30 14.04 -5.13 13.56
CA LYS A 30 14.38 -6.53 13.87
C LYS A 30 13.60 -7.51 13.01
N GLU A 31 12.31 -7.24 12.84
CA GLU A 31 11.43 -8.04 11.99
C GLU A 31 11.87 -7.99 10.52
N LEU A 32 12.22 -6.81 10.00
CA LEU A 32 12.70 -6.67 8.62
C LEU A 32 14.12 -7.26 8.42
N ALA A 33 14.93 -7.37 9.49
CA ALA A 33 16.29 -7.90 9.44
C ALA A 33 16.39 -9.44 9.64
N GLY A 34 15.30 -10.15 9.97
CA GLY A 34 15.36 -11.56 10.40
C GLY A 34 14.11 -12.41 10.10
N ASP A 35 13.89 -13.44 10.93
CA ASP A 35 12.73 -14.35 10.84
C ASP A 35 11.46 -13.63 11.33
N VAL A 36 10.71 -13.11 10.37
CA VAL A 36 9.61 -12.17 10.59
C VAL A 36 8.38 -12.83 11.22
N VAL A 37 7.82 -12.21 12.27
CA VAL A 37 6.45 -12.44 12.71
C VAL A 37 5.58 -11.36 12.08
N PHE A 38 5.14 -11.59 10.85
CA PHE A 38 4.07 -10.76 10.31
C PHE A 38 2.73 -11.13 10.98
N PRO A 39 1.72 -10.24 10.98
CA PRO A 39 0.35 -10.66 11.26
C PRO A 39 -0.03 -11.91 10.47
N THR A 40 -0.84 -12.79 11.02
CA THR A 40 -1.27 -14.05 10.37
C THR A 40 -1.83 -13.84 8.96
N TYR A 41 -2.41 -12.67 8.68
CA TYR A 41 -2.89 -12.28 7.34
C TYR A 41 -1.77 -12.19 6.29
N PHE A 42 -0.53 -11.89 6.68
CA PHE A 42 0.63 -11.95 5.79
C PHE A 42 1.23 -13.35 5.66
N ASP A 43 0.88 -14.34 6.51
CA ASP A 43 1.39 -15.71 6.35
C ASP A 43 1.02 -16.26 4.97
N ALA A 44 -0.16 -15.90 4.48
CA ALA A 44 -0.62 -16.08 3.11
C ALA A 44 0.40 -15.60 2.07
N VAL A 45 0.79 -14.33 2.16
CA VAL A 45 1.68 -13.69 1.20
C VAL A 45 3.13 -14.11 1.41
N LEU A 46 3.53 -14.50 2.62
CA LEU A 46 4.85 -15.07 2.88
C LEU A 46 4.97 -16.52 2.39
N ARG A 47 3.92 -17.32 2.53
CA ARG A 47 3.82 -18.65 1.91
C ARG A 47 3.81 -18.53 0.40
N LEU A 48 3.06 -17.56 -0.13
CA LEU A 48 3.11 -17.21 -1.54
C LEU A 48 4.54 -16.81 -1.94
N ARG A 49 5.17 -15.86 -1.25
CA ARG A 49 6.57 -15.46 -1.46
C ARG A 49 7.49 -16.66 -1.46
N LYS A 50 7.45 -17.54 -0.44
CA LYS A 50 8.27 -18.76 -0.37
C LYS A 50 8.02 -19.68 -1.58
N ALA A 51 6.76 -19.85 -1.98
CA ALA A 51 6.42 -20.64 -3.16
C ALA A 51 6.91 -19.98 -4.46
N LEU A 52 6.98 -18.64 -4.51
CA LEU A 52 7.38 -17.85 -5.68
C LEU A 52 8.87 -17.55 -5.79
N GLN A 53 9.64 -17.69 -4.70
CA GLN A 53 11.09 -17.43 -4.65
C GLN A 53 11.93 -18.65 -5.05
N ASP A 54 11.36 -19.85 -5.11
CA ASP A 54 12.06 -21.02 -5.63
C ASP A 54 11.79 -21.18 -7.13
N PRO A 55 12.80 -21.01 -8.00
CA PRO A 55 12.65 -21.17 -9.45
C PRO A 55 12.29 -22.60 -9.89
N ASN A 56 12.31 -23.59 -8.98
CA ASN A 56 11.92 -24.98 -9.27
C ASN A 56 10.47 -25.31 -8.89
N HIS A 57 9.71 -24.39 -8.28
CA HIS A 57 8.32 -24.68 -7.93
C HIS A 57 7.42 -24.71 -9.16
N SER A 58 6.66 -25.80 -9.29
CA SER A 58 5.63 -25.92 -10.31
C SER A 58 4.44 -25.00 -10.01
N LEU A 59 3.71 -24.61 -11.06
CA LEU A 59 2.41 -23.95 -10.96
C LEU A 59 1.45 -24.59 -9.93
N ALA A 60 1.55 -25.91 -9.77
CA ALA A 60 0.78 -26.67 -8.77
C ALA A 60 1.18 -26.34 -7.31
N ALA A 61 2.47 -26.14 -7.04
CA ALA A 61 2.95 -25.76 -5.70
C ALA A 61 2.49 -24.34 -5.32
N ILE A 62 2.52 -23.42 -6.27
CA ILE A 62 2.03 -22.04 -6.10
C ILE A 62 0.52 -22.05 -5.87
N SER A 63 -0.22 -22.81 -6.68
CA SER A 63 -1.66 -23.02 -6.52
C SER A 63 -1.99 -23.60 -5.14
N ALA A 64 -1.24 -24.59 -4.65
CA ALA A 64 -1.43 -25.18 -3.34
C ALA A 64 -1.20 -24.15 -2.22
N ALA A 65 -0.15 -23.32 -2.32
CA ALA A 65 0.13 -22.27 -1.33
C ALA A 65 -0.99 -21.22 -1.26
N ILE A 66 -1.56 -20.84 -2.41
CA ILE A 66 -2.65 -19.85 -2.50
C ILE A 66 -4.00 -20.43 -2.06
N SER A 67 -4.23 -21.71 -2.34
CA SER A 67 -5.51 -22.37 -2.04
C SER A 67 -5.91 -22.36 -0.56
N VAL A 68 -4.92 -22.16 0.33
CA VAL A 68 -5.12 -22.01 1.78
C VAL A 68 -5.83 -20.69 2.13
N GLU A 69 -5.85 -19.73 1.20
CA GLU A 69 -6.46 -18.41 1.36
C GLU A 69 -7.64 -18.23 0.41
N PRO A 70 -8.88 -18.45 0.89
CA PRO A 70 -10.08 -18.42 0.06
C PRO A 70 -10.32 -17.08 -0.65
N LEU A 71 -9.96 -15.96 0.00
CA LEU A 71 -10.15 -14.62 -0.58
C LEU A 71 -9.23 -14.39 -1.78
N ILE A 72 -7.95 -14.77 -1.67
CA ILE A 72 -6.98 -14.68 -2.76
C ILE A 72 -7.42 -15.58 -3.91
N SER A 73 -7.81 -16.81 -3.57
CA SER A 73 -8.27 -17.79 -4.55
C SER A 73 -9.49 -17.31 -5.34
N ALA A 74 -10.51 -16.80 -4.66
CA ALA A 74 -11.73 -16.29 -5.28
C ALA A 74 -11.46 -15.08 -6.18
N LYS A 75 -10.61 -14.14 -5.74
CA LYS A 75 -10.27 -12.94 -6.52
C LYS A 75 -9.48 -13.29 -7.79
N LEU A 76 -8.52 -14.21 -7.70
CA LEU A 76 -7.77 -14.68 -8.87
C LEU A 76 -8.67 -15.38 -9.89
N LEU A 77 -9.58 -16.24 -9.44
CA LEU A 77 -10.58 -16.86 -10.33
C LEU A 77 -11.49 -15.82 -10.98
N HIS A 78 -11.95 -14.82 -10.22
CA HIS A 78 -12.76 -13.74 -10.77
C HIS A 78 -11.99 -12.94 -11.83
N LEU A 79 -10.74 -12.56 -11.54
CA LEU A 79 -9.90 -11.80 -12.46
C LEU A 79 -9.59 -12.60 -13.73
N ALA A 80 -9.26 -13.90 -13.59
CA ALA A 80 -8.98 -14.80 -14.71
C ALA A 80 -10.19 -15.03 -15.63
N ASN A 81 -11.41 -14.76 -15.14
CA ASN A 81 -12.65 -14.81 -15.90
C ASN A 81 -13.13 -13.43 -16.40
N SER A 82 -12.48 -12.33 -15.98
CA SER A 82 -12.86 -10.99 -16.42
C SER A 82 -12.59 -10.80 -17.92
N VAL A 83 -13.33 -9.89 -18.56
CA VAL A 83 -13.19 -9.58 -19.99
C VAL A 83 -11.76 -9.17 -20.36
N ALA A 84 -11.04 -8.52 -19.44
CA ALA A 84 -9.66 -8.08 -19.64
C ALA A 84 -8.68 -9.26 -19.83
N TYR A 85 -8.86 -10.35 -19.09
CA TYR A 85 -7.97 -11.51 -19.13
C TYR A 85 -8.56 -12.70 -19.89
N ASN A 86 -9.86 -12.68 -20.17
CA ASN A 86 -10.61 -13.75 -20.85
C ASN A 86 -11.64 -13.21 -21.84
N PRO A 87 -11.22 -12.50 -22.90
CA PRO A 87 -12.14 -11.94 -23.89
C PRO A 87 -12.92 -13.02 -24.66
N ALA A 88 -12.39 -14.25 -24.73
CA ALA A 88 -13.04 -15.39 -25.36
C ALA A 88 -14.15 -16.03 -24.50
N GLY A 89 -14.26 -15.67 -23.23
CA GLY A 89 -15.31 -16.19 -22.33
C GLY A 89 -15.13 -17.64 -21.89
N ASN A 90 -13.95 -18.24 -22.07
CA ASN A 90 -13.69 -19.62 -21.65
C ASN A 90 -13.57 -19.69 -20.13
N GLN A 91 -14.53 -20.32 -19.48
CA GLN A 91 -14.63 -20.36 -18.01
C GLN A 91 -13.39 -21.00 -17.37
N VAL A 92 -12.79 -20.30 -16.41
CA VAL A 92 -11.68 -20.76 -15.58
C VAL A 92 -12.23 -21.11 -14.20
N VAL A 93 -12.07 -22.35 -13.76
CA VAL A 93 -12.64 -22.84 -12.50
C VAL A 93 -11.60 -23.35 -11.50
N ASP A 94 -10.34 -23.43 -11.91
CA ASP A 94 -9.22 -23.87 -11.07
C ASP A 94 -8.10 -22.83 -11.01
N LEU A 95 -7.38 -22.83 -9.89
CA LEU A 95 -6.33 -21.85 -9.63
C LEU A 95 -5.11 -22.01 -10.52
N GLN A 96 -4.78 -23.23 -10.94
CA GLN A 96 -3.62 -23.45 -11.79
C GLN A 96 -3.82 -22.79 -13.16
N SER A 97 -5.00 -22.96 -13.74
CA SER A 97 -5.43 -22.28 -14.97
C SER A 97 -5.52 -20.77 -14.79
N ALA A 98 -5.99 -20.30 -13.63
CA ALA A 98 -6.03 -18.87 -13.32
C ALA A 98 -4.62 -18.27 -13.27
N ILE A 99 -3.69 -18.90 -12.55
CA ILE A 99 -2.29 -18.45 -12.43
C ILE A 99 -1.60 -18.51 -13.80
N ALA A 100 -1.81 -19.57 -14.58
CA ALA A 100 -1.22 -19.70 -15.91
C ALA A 100 -1.69 -18.60 -16.88
N ARG A 101 -2.95 -18.18 -16.76
CA ARG A 101 -3.55 -17.12 -17.58
C ARG A 101 -3.14 -15.72 -17.13
N LEU A 102 -3.21 -15.47 -15.83
CA LEU A 102 -2.90 -14.15 -15.24
C LEU A 102 -1.40 -13.87 -15.22
N GLY A 103 -0.59 -14.92 -15.12
CA GLY A 103 0.83 -14.80 -14.86
C GLY A 103 1.13 -14.53 -13.38
N ILE A 104 2.40 -14.75 -13.03
CA ILE A 104 2.82 -14.79 -11.62
C ILE A 104 2.83 -13.42 -10.94
N ASN A 105 3.06 -12.37 -11.72
CA ASN A 105 3.11 -11.00 -11.21
C ASN A 105 1.71 -10.58 -10.75
N VAL A 106 0.68 -10.77 -11.58
CA VAL A 106 -0.73 -10.48 -11.22
C VAL A 106 -1.18 -11.25 -9.98
N VAL A 107 -0.66 -12.46 -9.79
CA VAL A 107 -0.92 -13.27 -8.59
C VAL A 107 -0.30 -12.65 -7.34
N ARG A 108 0.97 -12.21 -7.39
CA ARG A 108 1.60 -11.45 -6.28
C ARG A 108 0.81 -10.18 -5.98
N SER A 109 0.49 -9.43 -7.03
CA SER A 109 -0.26 -8.17 -6.97
C SER A 109 -1.59 -8.35 -6.23
N THR A 110 -2.40 -9.31 -6.67
CA THR A 110 -3.72 -9.56 -6.09
C THR A 110 -3.63 -10.01 -4.64
N ALA A 111 -2.66 -10.86 -4.31
CA ALA A 111 -2.45 -11.33 -2.95
C ALA A 111 -2.08 -10.18 -2.00
N LEU A 112 -1.22 -9.24 -2.43
CA LEU A 112 -0.89 -8.04 -1.66
C LEU A 112 -2.09 -7.13 -1.43
N SER A 113 -2.87 -6.87 -2.47
CA SER A 113 -4.07 -6.04 -2.34
C SER A 113 -5.05 -6.59 -1.30
N ILE A 114 -5.18 -7.91 -1.23
CA ILE A 114 -6.04 -8.57 -0.24
C ILE A 114 -5.46 -8.47 1.17
N VAL A 115 -4.14 -8.62 1.31
CA VAL A 115 -3.49 -8.41 2.62
C VAL A 115 -3.66 -6.98 3.11
N MET A 116 -3.52 -5.98 2.24
CA MET A 116 -3.80 -4.60 2.59
C MET A 116 -5.24 -4.43 3.09
N ALA A 117 -6.23 -4.98 2.37
CA ALA A 117 -7.63 -4.95 2.79
C ALA A 117 -7.86 -5.68 4.13
N GLN A 118 -7.11 -6.74 4.41
CA GLN A 118 -7.18 -7.46 5.69
C GLN A 118 -6.53 -6.68 6.85
N LEU A 119 -5.43 -5.96 6.60
CA LEU A 119 -4.78 -5.11 7.62
C LEU A 119 -5.74 -4.02 8.12
N LEU A 120 -6.52 -3.44 7.21
CA LEU A 120 -7.55 -2.45 7.52
C LEU A 120 -8.61 -2.98 8.51
N ARG A 121 -8.83 -4.29 8.52
CA ARG A 121 -9.84 -4.96 9.36
C ARG A 121 -9.25 -5.58 10.63
N ALA A 122 -7.97 -5.34 10.90
CA ALA A 122 -7.29 -5.91 12.05
C ALA A 122 -7.86 -5.38 13.39
N LYS A 123 -7.86 -6.24 14.41
CA LYS A 123 -8.31 -5.90 15.75
C LYS A 123 -7.48 -4.75 16.32
N GLY A 124 -8.13 -3.72 16.85
CA GLY A 124 -7.46 -2.54 17.42
C GLY A 124 -7.32 -1.37 16.45
N MET A 125 -7.62 -1.56 15.15
CA MET A 125 -7.64 -0.47 14.16
C MET A 125 -8.73 0.58 14.44
N ALA A 126 -9.71 0.29 15.30
CA ALA A 126 -10.74 1.26 15.70
C ALA A 126 -10.15 2.57 16.24
N ALA A 127 -9.01 2.52 16.94
CA ALA A 127 -8.31 3.72 17.43
C ALA A 127 -7.70 4.57 16.29
N PHE A 128 -7.55 3.98 15.11
CA PHE A 128 -6.96 4.60 13.92
C PHE A 128 -7.95 4.64 12.74
N ALA A 129 -9.26 4.44 12.98
CA ALA A 129 -10.24 4.20 11.92
C ALA A 129 -10.24 5.32 10.86
N ASP A 130 -10.29 6.58 11.28
CA ASP A 130 -10.31 7.71 10.33
C ASP A 130 -9.06 7.78 9.46
N LEU A 131 -7.88 7.61 10.07
CA LEU A 131 -6.59 7.62 9.36
C LEU A 131 -6.47 6.43 8.39
N THR A 132 -6.96 5.28 8.84
CA THR A 132 -6.95 4.01 8.12
C THR A 132 -7.87 4.06 6.89
N HIS A 133 -9.07 4.65 7.03
CA HIS A 133 -10.01 4.85 5.93
C HIS A 133 -9.45 5.82 4.89
N ARG A 134 -8.89 6.96 5.31
CA ARG A 134 -8.30 7.93 4.38
C ARG A 134 -7.09 7.37 3.64
N LEU A 135 -6.22 6.65 4.33
CA LEU A 135 -5.07 5.99 3.71
C LEU A 135 -5.51 4.99 2.63
N TRP A 136 -6.60 4.26 2.88
CA TRP A 136 -7.19 3.36 1.89
C TRP A 136 -7.79 4.11 0.69
N ASP A 137 -8.59 5.14 0.94
CA ASP A 137 -9.19 5.95 -0.13
C ASP A 137 -8.11 6.62 -1.00
N HIS A 138 -7.04 7.12 -0.37
CA HIS A 138 -5.87 7.64 -1.06
C HIS A 138 -5.19 6.57 -1.92
N SER A 139 -4.94 5.38 -1.37
CA SER A 139 -4.35 4.27 -2.13
C SER A 139 -5.20 3.84 -3.33
N LEU A 140 -6.53 3.84 -3.19
CA LEU A 140 -7.45 3.57 -4.30
C LEU A 140 -7.39 4.67 -5.38
N MET A 141 -7.36 5.94 -4.97
CA MET A 141 -7.25 7.07 -5.89
C MET A 141 -5.92 7.03 -6.64
N THR A 142 -4.80 6.81 -5.94
CA THR A 142 -3.46 6.68 -6.53
C THR A 142 -3.39 5.48 -7.48
N ALA A 143 -3.98 4.34 -7.14
CA ALA A 143 -4.07 3.18 -8.02
C ALA A 143 -4.85 3.47 -9.31
N ALA A 144 -6.02 4.10 -9.19
CA ALA A 144 -6.84 4.50 -10.34
C ALA A 144 -6.10 5.51 -11.23
N ALA A 145 -5.49 6.53 -10.63
CA ALA A 145 -4.69 7.53 -11.31
C ALA A 145 -3.51 6.90 -12.07
N ALA A 146 -2.77 6.01 -11.41
CA ALA A 146 -1.64 5.32 -12.02
C ALA A 146 -2.07 4.49 -13.25
N ARG A 147 -3.21 3.79 -13.16
CA ARG A 147 -3.78 3.04 -14.30
C ARG A 147 -4.14 3.95 -15.47
N VAL A 148 -4.87 5.04 -15.19
CA VAL A 148 -5.33 5.99 -16.21
C VAL A 148 -4.14 6.65 -16.92
N ILE A 149 -3.15 7.10 -16.16
CA ILE A 149 -1.92 7.69 -16.70
C ILE A 149 -1.16 6.66 -17.55
N ALA A 150 -0.96 5.45 -17.04
CA ALA A 150 -0.22 4.41 -17.75
C ALA A 150 -0.88 3.97 -19.07
N ARG A 151 -2.21 4.00 -19.19
CA ARG A 151 -2.91 3.73 -20.47
C ARG A 151 -2.49 4.65 -21.61
N GLN A 152 -2.02 5.85 -21.28
CA GLN A 152 -1.55 6.84 -22.27
C GLN A 152 -0.08 6.64 -22.65
N ILE A 153 0.63 5.70 -22.00
CA ILE A 153 2.07 5.49 -22.13
C ILE A 153 2.33 4.06 -22.61
N PRO A 154 2.62 3.83 -23.91
CA PRO A 154 2.68 2.49 -24.50
C PRO A 154 3.66 1.50 -23.86
N ARG A 155 4.65 1.99 -23.10
CA ARG A 155 5.72 1.18 -22.50
C ARG A 155 5.45 0.79 -21.05
N ILE A 156 4.41 1.33 -20.43
CA ILE A 156 4.08 1.06 -19.03
C ILE A 156 2.81 0.22 -18.98
N ASN A 157 2.85 -0.90 -18.27
CA ASN A 157 1.69 -1.76 -18.12
C ASN A 157 0.67 -1.10 -17.15
N PRO A 158 -0.58 -0.81 -17.59
CA PRO A 158 -1.56 -0.15 -16.73
C PRO A 158 -1.95 -0.94 -15.48
N GLU A 159 -1.94 -2.27 -15.54
CA GLU A 159 -2.29 -3.12 -14.40
C GLU A 159 -1.16 -3.17 -13.37
N GLU A 160 0.09 -3.12 -13.84
CA GLU A 160 1.26 -2.99 -12.97
C GLU A 160 1.30 -1.61 -12.30
N ALA A 161 0.97 -0.55 -13.04
CA ALA A 161 0.84 0.80 -12.49
C ALA A 161 -0.29 0.90 -11.46
N MET A 162 -1.45 0.30 -11.74
CA MET A 162 -2.56 0.22 -10.78
C MET A 162 -2.15 -0.48 -9.49
N LEU A 163 -1.45 -1.63 -9.60
CA LEU A 163 -0.93 -2.31 -8.41
C LEU A 163 0.02 -1.40 -7.64
N ALA A 164 1.03 -0.85 -8.32
CA ALA A 164 2.05 -0.05 -7.66
C ALA A 164 1.42 1.14 -6.94
N GLY A 165 0.42 1.80 -7.53
CA GLY A 165 -0.34 2.86 -6.86
C GLY A 165 -1.18 2.35 -5.69
N LEU A 166 -1.70 1.12 -5.73
CA LEU A 166 -2.46 0.54 -4.62
C LEU A 166 -1.58 0.21 -3.42
N ILE A 167 -0.33 -0.21 -3.65
CA ILE A 167 0.59 -0.69 -2.61
C ILE A 167 1.65 0.34 -2.21
N HIS A 168 1.65 1.53 -2.81
CA HIS A 168 2.71 2.52 -2.60
C HIS A 168 2.92 2.88 -1.14
N ASP A 169 1.81 2.95 -0.40
CA ASP A 169 1.76 3.27 1.01
C ASP A 169 1.79 2.04 1.94
N LEU A 170 2.17 0.84 1.46
CA LEU A 170 2.14 -0.40 2.25
C LEU A 170 2.87 -0.26 3.61
N GLY A 171 3.95 0.51 3.66
CA GLY A 171 4.65 0.82 4.90
C GLY A 171 3.77 1.51 5.93
N ALA A 172 2.89 2.43 5.51
CA ALA A 172 1.98 3.15 6.38
C ALA A 172 0.91 2.21 6.97
N PHE A 173 0.32 1.33 6.15
CA PHE A 173 -0.63 0.32 6.65
C PHE A 173 0.01 -0.60 7.68
N TYR A 174 1.23 -1.06 7.40
CA TYR A 174 1.94 -1.95 8.31
C TYR A 174 2.32 -1.23 9.61
N MET A 175 2.79 0.01 9.55
CA MET A 175 3.08 0.80 10.75
C MET A 175 1.82 1.07 11.58
N LEU A 176 0.67 1.37 10.97
CA LEU A 176 -0.61 1.51 11.68
C LEU A 176 -1.00 0.22 12.38
N TYR A 177 -0.92 -0.91 11.66
CA TYR A 177 -1.15 -2.22 12.26
C TYR A 177 -0.24 -2.43 13.48
N ARG A 178 1.07 -2.15 13.35
CA ARG A 178 2.02 -2.32 14.46
C ARG A 178 1.68 -1.41 15.63
N ALA A 179 1.27 -0.17 15.38
CA ALA A 179 0.84 0.75 16.43
C ALA A 179 -0.35 0.22 17.25
N THR A 180 -1.24 -0.60 16.66
CA THR A 180 -2.35 -1.24 17.41
C THR A 180 -1.87 -2.20 18.51
N GLN A 181 -0.64 -2.71 18.42
CA GLN A 181 -0.07 -3.65 19.39
C GLN A 181 0.49 -2.96 20.64
N TYR A 182 0.57 -1.62 20.63
CA TYR A 182 1.06 -0.81 21.74
C TYR A 182 -0.11 -0.01 22.35
N GLU A 183 -0.40 -0.23 23.63
CA GLU A 183 -1.55 0.39 24.32
C GLU A 183 -1.45 1.92 24.31
N GLU A 184 -0.28 2.48 24.60
CA GLU A 184 -0.09 3.93 24.70
C GLU A 184 -0.18 4.62 23.33
N LEU A 185 0.19 3.93 22.25
CA LEU A 185 0.00 4.44 20.88
C LEU A 185 -1.48 4.43 20.48
N ARG A 186 -2.24 3.41 20.89
CA ARG A 186 -3.71 3.39 20.73
C ARG A 186 -4.40 4.51 21.49
N GLN A 187 -3.90 4.87 22.67
CA GLN A 187 -4.46 5.97 23.47
C GLN A 187 -4.10 7.36 22.92
N ARG A 188 -3.08 7.46 22.06
CA ARG A 188 -2.60 8.73 21.49
C ARG A 188 -2.30 8.59 19.99
N PRO A 189 -3.32 8.32 19.15
CA PRO A 189 -3.12 7.96 17.75
C PRO A 189 -2.44 9.05 16.92
N ASP A 190 -2.65 10.34 17.23
CA ASP A 190 -1.99 11.46 16.54
C ASP A 190 -0.48 11.41 16.64
N THR A 191 0.05 10.77 17.69
CA THR A 191 1.49 10.68 17.90
C THR A 191 2.20 9.72 16.95
N VAL A 192 1.44 8.82 16.32
CA VAL A 192 1.95 7.83 15.36
C VAL A 192 2.11 8.45 13.98
N LYS A 193 1.29 9.45 13.63
CA LYS A 193 1.31 10.13 12.31
C LYS A 193 2.71 10.58 11.90
N TYR A 194 3.43 11.26 12.80
CA TYR A 194 4.79 11.73 12.55
C TYR A 194 5.78 10.60 12.25
N LEU A 195 5.65 9.46 12.93
CA LEU A 195 6.51 8.32 12.65
C LEU A 195 6.20 7.73 11.27
N ILE A 196 4.92 7.61 10.94
CA ILE A 196 4.50 7.08 9.64
C ILE A 196 5.06 7.96 8.52
N ILE A 197 4.84 9.27 8.58
CA ILE A 197 5.36 10.20 7.57
C ILE A 197 6.87 10.03 7.37
N GLN A 198 7.63 9.89 8.46
CA GLN A 198 9.09 9.78 8.37
C GLN A 198 9.61 8.42 7.88
N TRP A 199 8.88 7.34 8.09
CA TRP A 199 9.44 5.98 7.93
C TRP A 199 8.68 5.09 6.96
N HIS A 200 7.46 5.44 6.57
CA HIS A 200 6.59 4.56 5.77
C HIS A 200 7.20 4.22 4.41
N GLU A 201 7.85 5.15 3.71
CA GLU A 201 8.51 4.87 2.42
C GLU A 201 9.59 3.79 2.59
N SER A 202 10.53 4.00 3.53
CA SER A 202 11.65 3.08 3.77
C SER A 202 11.19 1.69 4.26
N ILE A 203 10.16 1.66 5.11
CA ILE A 203 9.55 0.42 5.58
C ILE A 203 8.81 -0.26 4.44
N GLY A 204 8.08 0.49 3.61
CA GLY A 204 7.40 0.00 2.41
C GLY A 204 8.36 -0.66 1.43
N VAL A 205 9.47 0.00 1.09
CA VAL A 205 10.54 -0.56 0.25
C VAL A 205 11.08 -1.85 0.86
N SER A 206 11.35 -1.88 2.17
CA SER A 206 11.86 -3.07 2.85
C SER A 206 10.85 -4.23 2.83
N LEU A 207 9.57 -3.93 3.04
CA LEU A 207 8.47 -4.89 2.97
C LEU A 207 8.36 -5.47 1.55
N LEU A 208 8.35 -4.63 0.52
CA LEU A 208 8.21 -5.08 -0.86
C LEU A 208 9.43 -5.88 -1.35
N ASN A 209 10.64 -5.50 -0.92
CA ASN A 209 11.85 -6.31 -1.11
C ASN A 209 11.69 -7.68 -0.45
N ALA A 210 11.27 -7.70 0.82
CA ALA A 210 11.01 -8.95 1.52
C ALA A 210 9.95 -9.77 0.78
N LEU A 211 8.91 -9.17 0.22
CA LEU A 211 7.84 -9.88 -0.50
C LEU A 211 8.26 -10.33 -1.91
N GLY A 212 9.44 -9.95 -2.40
CA GLY A 212 10.00 -10.39 -3.67
C GLY A 212 9.32 -9.76 -4.88
N LEU A 213 8.97 -8.48 -4.79
CA LEU A 213 8.34 -7.74 -5.88
C LEU A 213 9.38 -7.35 -6.94
N PRO A 214 8.96 -7.10 -8.19
CA PRO A 214 9.85 -6.61 -9.24
C PRO A 214 10.56 -5.32 -8.83
N GLU A 215 11.83 -5.16 -9.22
CA GLU A 215 12.64 -3.97 -8.95
C GLU A 215 11.97 -2.68 -9.45
N GLU A 216 11.25 -2.75 -10.57
CA GLU A 216 10.53 -1.61 -11.14
C GLU A 216 9.41 -1.11 -10.20
N ILE A 217 8.69 -2.03 -9.55
CA ILE A 217 7.66 -1.68 -8.55
C ILE A 217 8.33 -1.13 -7.29
N ILE A 218 9.41 -1.75 -6.82
CA ILE A 218 10.13 -1.32 -5.61
C ILE A 218 10.69 0.09 -5.81
N GLY A 219 11.34 0.36 -6.95
CA GLY A 219 11.90 1.67 -7.27
C GLY A 219 10.84 2.76 -7.46
N ALA A 220 9.59 2.39 -7.78
CA ALA A 220 8.49 3.34 -7.85
C ALA A 220 7.98 3.83 -6.48
N MET A 221 8.40 3.18 -5.39
CA MET A 221 8.04 3.56 -4.02
C MET A 221 9.09 4.47 -3.38
N GLU A 222 10.26 4.62 -4.00
CA GLU A 222 11.31 5.50 -3.49
C GLU A 222 10.95 6.96 -3.76
N ASP A 223 11.02 7.80 -2.72
CA ASP A 223 10.79 9.25 -2.79
C ASP A 223 9.44 9.61 -3.46
N HIS A 224 8.41 8.76 -3.33
CA HIS A 224 7.14 8.93 -4.04
C HIS A 224 6.29 10.07 -3.45
N ASP A 225 6.53 10.42 -2.19
CA ASP A 225 5.96 11.57 -1.49
C ASP A 225 6.81 12.83 -1.60
N ARG A 226 8.04 12.69 -2.11
CA ARG A 226 8.97 13.80 -2.22
C ARG A 226 8.58 14.68 -3.40
N MET A 227 8.05 15.84 -3.03
CA MET A 227 7.77 16.95 -3.93
C MET A 227 9.01 17.29 -4.80
N ARG A 228 8.78 17.30 -6.11
CA ARG A 228 9.80 17.49 -7.15
C ARG A 228 9.18 18.05 -8.43
N GLN A 229 10.04 18.46 -9.37
CA GLN A 229 9.61 18.89 -10.69
C GLN A 229 8.70 17.85 -11.37
N THR A 230 7.55 18.31 -11.86
CA THR A 230 6.58 17.45 -12.56
C THR A 230 7.20 16.83 -13.81
N PRO A 231 7.25 15.49 -13.91
CA PRO A 231 7.83 14.81 -15.07
C PRO A 231 6.97 15.06 -16.31
N SER A 232 7.60 15.45 -17.42
CA SER A 232 6.96 15.58 -18.73
C SER A 232 8.01 15.47 -19.85
N PRO A 233 7.96 14.44 -20.73
CA PRO A 233 7.04 13.31 -20.70
C PRO A 233 7.38 12.33 -19.56
N ILE A 234 6.40 11.56 -19.10
CA ILE A 234 6.58 10.44 -18.18
C ILE A 234 7.30 9.29 -18.88
N ARG A 235 8.29 8.69 -18.20
CA ARG A 235 9.25 7.74 -18.80
C ARG A 235 9.25 6.35 -18.17
N ASN A 236 8.85 6.24 -16.91
CA ASN A 236 8.95 5.01 -16.12
C ASN A 236 7.82 4.93 -15.07
N LEU A 237 7.71 3.77 -14.44
CA LEU A 237 6.69 3.52 -13.42
C LEU A 237 6.81 4.47 -12.21
N ALA A 238 8.02 4.81 -11.76
CA ALA A 238 8.22 5.72 -10.63
C ALA A 238 7.66 7.13 -10.88
N GLU A 239 7.79 7.63 -12.12
CA GLU A 239 7.19 8.90 -12.52
C GLU A 239 5.66 8.81 -12.62
N VAL A 240 5.09 7.66 -13.05
CA VAL A 240 3.64 7.43 -13.00
C VAL A 240 3.13 7.47 -11.57
N ILE A 241 3.79 6.75 -10.66
CA ILE A 241 3.37 6.69 -9.25
C ILE A 241 3.48 8.05 -8.59
N TYR A 242 4.55 8.79 -8.84
CA TYR A 242 4.67 10.16 -8.33
C TYR A 242 3.53 11.07 -8.80
N VAL A 243 3.23 11.10 -10.10
CA VAL A 243 2.15 11.95 -10.64
C VAL A 243 0.80 11.51 -10.09
N ALA A 244 0.54 10.19 -10.05
CA ALA A 244 -0.69 9.63 -9.51
C ALA A 244 -0.87 9.97 -8.02
N ASN A 245 0.19 9.85 -7.22
CA ASN A 245 0.18 10.17 -5.79
C ASN A 245 -0.14 11.66 -5.56
N MET A 246 0.56 12.54 -6.28
CA MET A 246 0.35 13.99 -6.15
C MET A 246 -1.03 14.45 -6.65
N LEU A 247 -1.57 13.87 -7.72
CA LEU A 247 -2.96 14.10 -8.14
C LEU A 247 -3.98 13.67 -7.08
N SER A 248 -3.61 12.69 -6.26
CA SER A 248 -4.42 12.13 -5.16
C SER A 248 -4.17 12.84 -3.83
N GLY A 249 -3.44 13.96 -3.83
CA GLY A 249 -3.16 14.81 -2.67
C GLY A 249 -1.89 14.47 -1.89
N GLY A 250 -1.14 13.44 -2.28
CA GLY A 250 0.04 12.97 -1.55
C GLY A 250 -0.26 12.50 -0.11
N HIS A 251 0.77 12.33 0.71
CA HIS A 251 0.58 12.02 2.13
C HIS A 251 -0.23 13.04 2.94
N PHE A 252 -0.29 14.28 2.48
CA PHE A 252 -1.03 15.35 3.16
C PHE A 252 -2.53 15.03 3.25
N GLU A 253 -3.09 14.42 2.21
CA GLU A 253 -4.52 14.05 2.14
C GLU A 253 -4.91 13.08 3.27
N TRP A 254 -4.13 12.00 3.43
CA TRP A 254 -4.46 10.98 4.43
C TRP A 254 -3.97 11.33 5.84
N THR A 255 -2.99 12.22 5.98
CA THR A 255 -2.54 12.71 7.31
C THR A 255 -3.35 13.89 7.85
N MET A 256 -4.24 14.48 7.04
CA MET A 256 -4.99 15.72 7.34
C MET A 256 -4.08 16.92 7.62
N GLN A 257 -2.94 16.98 6.93
CA GLN A 257 -2.06 18.13 7.01
C GLN A 257 -2.41 19.08 5.87
N ASP A 258 -2.41 20.38 6.17
CA ASP A 258 -2.51 21.37 5.11
C ASP A 258 -1.31 21.23 4.19
N MET A 259 -1.58 21.13 2.89
CA MET A 259 -0.54 21.27 1.87
C MET A 259 0.18 22.61 2.13
N PRO A 260 1.51 22.64 2.22
CA PRO A 260 2.22 23.90 2.32
C PRO A 260 1.83 24.80 1.14
N THR A 261 1.32 25.99 1.46
CA THR A 261 0.84 27.05 0.55
C THR A 261 1.82 27.42 -0.56
N PRO A 262 1.33 28.11 -1.62
CA PRO A 262 1.17 27.51 -2.95
C PRO A 262 2.47 26.92 -3.49
N ASN A 263 2.37 25.72 -4.07
CA ASN A 263 3.49 25.09 -4.75
C ASN A 263 3.30 25.15 -6.26
N GLU A 264 4.17 25.90 -6.94
CA GLU A 264 4.22 26.01 -8.40
C GLU A 264 4.30 24.63 -9.08
N GLU A 265 4.96 23.65 -8.47
CA GLU A 265 5.09 22.31 -9.04
C GLU A 265 3.75 21.57 -9.10
N LEU A 266 2.90 21.73 -8.08
CA LEU A 266 1.55 21.16 -8.07
C LEU A 266 0.62 21.86 -9.04
N GLU A 267 0.70 23.19 -9.13
CA GLU A 267 -0.06 23.94 -10.13
C GLU A 267 0.29 23.45 -11.54
N GLN A 268 1.59 23.26 -11.82
CA GLN A 268 2.04 22.70 -13.09
C GLN A 268 1.56 21.25 -13.29
N LEU A 269 1.55 20.44 -12.24
CA LEU A 269 1.07 19.06 -12.28
C LEU A 269 -0.42 18.98 -12.63
N PHE A 270 -1.26 19.77 -11.95
CA PHE A 270 -2.69 19.86 -12.27
C PHE A 270 -2.94 20.49 -13.65
N ALA A 271 -2.11 21.42 -14.11
CA ALA A 271 -2.20 21.95 -15.46
C ALA A 271 -1.88 20.89 -16.54
N LEU A 272 -0.99 19.93 -16.25
CA LEU A 272 -0.59 18.89 -17.20
C LEU A 272 -1.49 17.65 -17.17
N TYR A 273 -1.96 17.25 -15.97
CA TYR A 273 -2.63 15.97 -15.75
C TYR A 273 -4.01 16.09 -15.11
N GLY A 274 -4.46 17.29 -14.74
CA GLY A 274 -5.74 17.51 -14.05
C GLY A 274 -6.97 17.11 -14.88
N ASP A 275 -6.87 17.16 -16.22
CA ASP A 275 -7.94 16.74 -17.13
C ASP A 275 -8.27 15.24 -17.03
N LEU A 276 -7.39 14.43 -16.43
CA LEU A 276 -7.61 12.99 -16.20
C LEU A 276 -8.59 12.71 -15.06
N LYS A 277 -8.86 13.70 -14.20
CA LYS A 277 -9.64 13.53 -12.96
C LYS A 277 -10.98 12.80 -13.16
N PRO A 278 -11.82 13.12 -14.17
CA PRO A 278 -13.08 12.41 -14.36
C PRO A 278 -12.91 10.91 -14.68
N GLU A 279 -11.88 10.54 -15.43
CA GLU A 279 -11.59 9.12 -15.72
C GLU A 279 -11.08 8.39 -14.48
N ILE A 280 -10.27 9.08 -13.66
CA ILE A 280 -9.77 8.56 -12.38
C ILE A 280 -10.94 8.28 -11.42
N GLU A 281 -11.86 9.23 -11.25
CA GLU A 281 -13.03 9.08 -10.37
C GLU A 281 -13.93 7.90 -10.81
N ALA A 282 -14.15 7.74 -12.12
CA ALA A 282 -14.87 6.59 -12.66
C ALA A 282 -14.15 5.26 -12.35
N GLN A 283 -12.83 5.23 -12.51
CA GLN A 283 -12.01 4.05 -12.23
C GLN A 283 -12.00 3.70 -10.73
N VAL A 284 -12.01 4.69 -9.83
CA VAL A 284 -12.14 4.47 -8.37
C VAL A 284 -13.48 3.82 -8.04
N ALA A 285 -14.58 4.30 -8.61
CA ALA A 285 -15.91 3.73 -8.36
C ALA A 285 -15.99 2.25 -8.77
N GLU A 286 -15.38 1.88 -9.90
CA GLU A 286 -15.25 0.47 -10.32
C GLU A 286 -14.45 -0.36 -9.31
N MET A 287 -13.33 0.19 -8.81
CA MET A 287 -12.47 -0.50 -7.85
C MET A 287 -13.19 -0.71 -6.52
N GLN A 288 -13.89 0.32 -6.00
CA GLN A 288 -14.67 0.22 -4.77
C GLN A 288 -15.75 -0.86 -4.85
N ALA A 289 -16.46 -0.96 -5.99
CA ALA A 289 -17.44 -2.03 -6.21
C ALA A 289 -16.81 -3.43 -6.20
N CYS A 290 -15.52 -3.56 -6.49
CA CYS A 290 -14.79 -4.82 -6.45
C CYS A 290 -14.23 -5.18 -5.06
N PHE A 291 -14.17 -4.22 -4.13
CA PHE A 291 -13.66 -4.39 -2.76
C PHE A 291 -14.77 -4.37 -1.68
N ALA A 292 -15.99 -3.96 -2.04
CA ALA A 292 -17.21 -4.10 -1.22
C ALA A 292 -17.69 -5.55 -1.17
#